data_AF-A0A924Q4L4-F1
#
_entry.id   AF-A0A924Q4L4-F1
#
_cell.length_a   1.000
_cell.length_b   1.000
_cell.length_c   1.000
_cell.angle_alpha   90.00
_cell.angle_beta   90.00
_cell.angle_gamma   90.00
#
_symmetry.space_group_name_H-M   'P 1'
#
loop_
_entity.id
_entity.type
_entity.pdbx_description
1 polymer ?
#
loop_
_entity_poly.entity_id
_entity_poly.type
_entity_poly.pdbx_seq_one_letter_code
_entity_poly.pdbx_strand_id
1 'polypeptide(L)'
;MMLKFLVDECLSPELVQKAIEHGYYESTCVRNRGWAGAKDYDLIQRVVAEDFAFVTCNSVDFRGNGPGNLGGEHAKQELHAGLVCLNSDLALDLDLQLELFQIALDIIQSDDLDLVNKALEIFHGADGNVVYDLYDIPVEVQTHVSAAAPAAGSAAPAEVSK
;
A
#
# COMPACT_ATOMS: atom_id res chain seq x y z
N MET A 1 4.79 -14.26 -6.43
CA MET A 1 6.06 -13.56 -6.77
C MET A 1 6.96 -13.64 -5.55
N MET A 2 8.28 -13.50 -5.67
CA MET A 2 9.14 -13.36 -4.48
C MET A 2 9.05 -11.92 -3.99
N LEU A 3 8.45 -11.72 -2.82
CA LEU A 3 8.33 -10.40 -2.20
C LEU A 3 9.72 -9.90 -1.78
N LYS A 4 9.95 -8.60 -1.91
CA LYS A 4 11.15 -7.93 -1.40
C LYS A 4 10.78 -6.57 -0.85
N PHE A 5 11.42 -6.19 0.24
CA PHE A 5 11.07 -4.97 0.95
C PHE A 5 12.04 -3.84 0.65
N LEU A 6 11.51 -2.62 0.51
CA LEU A 6 12.30 -1.39 0.57
C LEU A 6 11.95 -0.65 1.86
N VAL A 7 12.88 -0.62 2.80
CA VAL A 7 12.72 0.10 4.06
C VAL A 7 13.03 1.58 3.87
N ASP A 8 12.09 2.43 4.27
CA ASP A 8 12.18 3.88 4.19
C ASP A 8 13.31 4.47 5.08
N GLU A 9 13.73 5.70 4.78
CA GLU A 9 14.76 6.39 5.56
C GLU A 9 14.27 6.90 6.92
N CYS A 10 12.97 6.86 7.19
CA CYS A 10 12.42 7.14 8.52
C CYS A 10 12.59 5.95 9.50
N LEU A 11 12.89 4.76 8.98
CA LEU A 11 13.08 3.54 9.75
C LEU A 11 14.56 3.13 9.83
N SER A 12 14.88 2.24 10.77
CA SER A 12 16.22 1.70 10.90
C SER A 12 16.58 0.77 9.73
N PRO A 13 17.82 0.84 9.18
CA PRO A 13 18.30 -0.15 8.21
C PRO A 13 18.31 -1.58 8.75
N GLU A 14 18.29 -1.79 10.07
CA GLU A 14 18.28 -3.12 10.68
C GLU A 14 17.04 -3.95 10.32
N LEU A 15 15.93 -3.30 9.96
CA LEU A 15 14.74 -3.99 9.45
C LEU A 15 15.04 -4.78 8.17
N VAL A 16 16.03 -4.35 7.37
CA VAL A 16 16.46 -5.11 6.19
C VAL A 16 17.00 -6.49 6.60
N GLN A 17 17.81 -6.55 7.65
CA GLN A 17 18.36 -7.80 8.16
C GLN A 17 17.24 -8.72 8.67
N LYS A 18 16.23 -8.15 9.33
CA LYS A 18 15.02 -8.87 9.74
C LYS A 18 14.27 -9.49 8.55
N ALA A 19 14.06 -8.73 7.47
CA ALA A 19 13.43 -9.26 6.26
C ALA A 19 14.24 -10.40 5.63
N ILE A 20 15.57 -10.27 5.59
CA ILE A 20 16.49 -11.29 5.06
C ILE A 20 16.40 -12.58 5.90
N GLU A 21 16.34 -12.47 7.22
CA GLU A 21 16.18 -13.61 8.14
C GLU A 21 14.86 -14.35 7.91
N HIS A 22 13.83 -13.63 7.45
CA HIS A 22 12.55 -14.19 7.02
C HIS A 22 12.53 -14.72 5.57
N GLY A 23 13.69 -14.75 4.88
CA GLY A 23 13.80 -15.30 3.53
C GLY A 23 13.57 -14.30 2.40
N TYR A 24 13.38 -13.02 2.70
CA TYR A 24 13.23 -11.95 1.71
C TYR A 24 14.60 -11.34 1.33
N TYR A 25 15.45 -12.17 0.72
CA TYR A 25 16.88 -11.88 0.51
C TYR A 25 17.19 -10.64 -0.36
N GLU A 26 16.26 -10.22 -1.21
CA GLU A 26 16.41 -9.04 -2.08
C GLU A 26 15.99 -7.73 -1.39
N SER A 27 15.63 -7.78 -0.11
CA SER A 27 15.22 -6.60 0.65
C SER A 27 16.39 -5.64 0.86
N THR A 28 16.08 -4.35 0.88
CA THR A 28 17.06 -3.27 1.02
C THR A 28 16.41 -2.04 1.66
N CYS A 29 17.15 -0.93 1.76
CA CYS A 29 16.61 0.34 2.26
C CYS A 29 16.98 1.51 1.36
N VAL A 30 16.21 2.59 1.47
CA VAL A 30 16.41 3.85 0.75
C VAL A 30 17.85 4.36 0.88
N ARG A 31 18.46 4.22 2.06
CA ARG A 31 19.85 4.63 2.32
C ARG A 31 20.86 3.80 1.52
N ASN A 32 20.72 2.48 1.52
CA ASN A 32 21.63 1.57 0.80
C ASN A 32 21.54 1.75 -0.72
N ARG A 33 20.38 2.17 -1.22
CA ARG A 33 20.14 2.49 -2.64
C ARG A 33 20.67 3.87 -3.05
N GLY A 34 21.13 4.69 -2.11
CA GLY A 34 21.53 6.08 -2.38
C GLY A 34 20.34 7.00 -2.70
N TRP A 35 19.14 6.66 -2.24
CA TRP A 35 17.91 7.42 -2.47
C TRP A 35 17.50 8.29 -1.29
N ALA A 36 18.36 8.40 -0.27
CA ALA A 36 18.09 9.24 0.89
C ALA A 36 17.79 10.69 0.50
N GLY A 37 16.76 11.28 1.12
CA GLY A 37 16.27 12.62 0.80
C GLY A 37 15.51 12.76 -0.52
N ALA A 38 15.21 11.65 -1.23
CA ALA A 38 14.29 11.68 -2.37
C ALA A 38 12.91 12.16 -1.92
N LYS A 39 12.21 12.89 -2.79
CA LYS A 39 10.82 13.28 -2.52
C LYS A 39 9.90 12.08 -2.66
N ASP A 40 8.80 12.04 -1.92
CA ASP A 40 7.88 10.90 -1.90
C ASP A 40 7.35 10.56 -3.29
N TYR A 41 7.02 11.58 -4.09
CA TYR A 41 6.56 11.42 -5.48
C TYR A 41 7.65 10.86 -6.41
N ASP A 42 8.94 11.08 -6.13
CA ASP A 42 10.05 10.48 -6.90
C ASP A 42 10.37 9.08 -6.38
N LEU A 43 10.27 8.88 -5.06
CA LEU A 43 10.56 7.63 -4.38
C LEU A 43 9.56 6.55 -4.79
N ILE A 44 8.26 6.87 -4.81
CA ILE A 44 7.22 5.91 -5.18
C ILE A 44 7.40 5.37 -6.60
N GLN A 45 7.87 6.21 -7.54
CA GLN A 45 8.13 5.77 -8.92
C GLN A 45 9.24 4.71 -8.97
N ARG A 46 10.26 4.82 -8.11
CA ARG A 46 11.35 3.83 -8.00
C ARG A 46 10.89 2.57 -7.30
N VAL A 47 10.08 2.70 -6.25
CA VAL A 47 9.46 1.57 -5.54
C VAL A 47 8.67 0.70 -6.50
N VAL A 48 7.77 1.31 -7.28
CA VAL A 48 6.94 0.62 -8.26
C VAL A 48 7.77 0.03 -9.39
N ALA A 49 8.69 0.81 -9.96
CA ALA A 49 9.52 0.35 -11.08
C ALA A 49 10.42 -0.84 -10.75
N GLU A 50 10.75 -1.04 -9.47
CA GLU A 50 11.57 -2.15 -9.00
C GLU A 50 10.78 -3.21 -8.22
N ASP A 51 9.44 -3.16 -8.22
CA ASP A 51 8.56 -4.13 -7.57
C ASP A 51 8.86 -4.33 -6.06
N PHE A 52 9.16 -3.25 -5.34
CA PHE A 52 9.34 -3.31 -3.89
C PHE A 52 8.02 -3.17 -3.14
N ALA A 53 7.82 -3.99 -2.12
CA ALA A 53 6.88 -3.67 -1.05
C ALA A 53 7.52 -2.63 -0.13
N PHE A 54 6.91 -1.46 -0.01
CA PHE A 54 7.50 -0.33 0.72
C PHE A 54 7.18 -0.40 2.20
N VAL A 55 8.16 -0.18 3.07
CA VAL A 55 7.97 -0.21 4.54
C VAL A 55 8.28 1.17 5.11
N THR A 56 7.31 1.79 5.79
CA THR A 56 7.47 3.16 6.30
C THR A 56 6.63 3.42 7.56
N CYS A 57 7.04 4.39 8.37
CA CYS A 57 6.17 5.02 9.39
C CYS A 57 5.62 6.38 8.93
N ASN A 58 6.01 6.86 7.75
CA ASN A 58 5.42 8.03 7.09
C ASN A 58 4.11 7.67 6.38
N SER A 59 3.21 7.01 7.10
CA SER A 59 2.02 6.38 6.53
C SER A 59 1.13 7.39 5.79
N VAL A 60 0.92 8.59 6.36
CA VAL A 60 0.00 9.58 5.79
C VAL A 60 0.40 10.00 4.36
N ASP A 61 1.69 10.21 4.09
CA ASP A 61 2.15 10.65 2.77
C ASP A 61 2.00 9.55 1.71
N PHE A 62 2.12 8.27 2.12
CA PHE A 62 2.06 7.13 1.20
C PHE A 62 0.66 6.53 1.06
N ARG A 63 -0.13 6.37 2.13
CA ARG A 63 -1.50 5.85 2.08
C ARG A 63 -2.59 6.93 2.04
N GLY A 64 -2.36 8.10 2.64
CA GLY A 64 -3.40 9.09 2.93
C GLY A 64 -3.93 8.95 4.36
N ASN A 65 -5.17 9.37 4.62
CA ASN A 65 -5.74 9.38 5.97
C ASN A 65 -6.22 8.01 6.47
N GLY A 66 -6.26 7.00 5.58
CA GLY A 66 -6.48 5.60 5.94
C GLY A 66 -7.62 4.98 5.15
N PRO A 67 -8.06 3.77 5.51
CA PRO A 67 -9.21 3.13 4.87
C PRO A 67 -10.42 4.09 4.78
N GLY A 68 -10.98 4.23 3.58
CA GLY A 68 -12.09 5.16 3.30
C GLY A 68 -11.68 6.61 3.03
N ASN A 69 -10.41 6.98 3.19
CA ASN A 69 -9.86 8.30 2.85
C ASN A 69 -8.41 8.18 2.36
N LEU A 70 -8.23 7.37 1.31
CA LEU A 70 -6.95 7.18 0.63
C LEU A 70 -6.61 8.41 -0.23
N GLY A 71 -5.32 8.72 -0.34
CA GLY A 71 -4.88 9.88 -1.12
C GLY A 71 -3.37 10.12 -1.16
N GLY A 72 -2.58 9.24 -0.53
CA GLY A 72 -1.11 9.31 -0.57
C GLY A 72 -0.52 8.78 -1.88
N GLU A 73 0.81 8.73 -1.95
CA GLU A 73 1.53 8.35 -3.18
C GLU A 73 1.20 6.95 -3.70
N HIS A 74 0.91 5.96 -2.84
CA HIS A 74 0.48 4.61 -3.28
C HIS A 74 -0.90 4.62 -3.93
N ALA A 75 -1.82 5.46 -3.46
CA ALA A 75 -3.16 5.56 -4.04
C ALA A 75 -3.15 6.14 -5.48
N LYS A 76 -2.01 6.69 -5.92
CA LYS A 76 -1.83 7.21 -7.28
C LYS A 76 -1.23 6.16 -8.24
N GLN A 77 -0.81 5.01 -7.73
CA GLN A 77 -0.20 3.95 -8.54
C GLN A 77 -1.26 2.91 -8.89
N GLU A 78 -1.47 2.62 -10.18
CA GLU A 78 -2.42 1.59 -10.60
C GLU A 78 -1.98 0.17 -10.18
N LEU A 79 -0.68 -0.04 -10.05
CA LEU A 79 -0.07 -1.30 -9.65
C LEU A 79 1.15 -1.05 -8.75
N HIS A 80 1.23 -1.75 -7.62
CA HIS A 80 2.41 -1.80 -6.77
C HIS A 80 2.52 -3.12 -6.00
N ALA A 81 3.73 -3.48 -5.59
CA ALA A 81 4.00 -4.75 -4.90
C ALA A 81 3.55 -4.77 -3.43
N GLY A 82 3.20 -3.62 -2.85
CA GLY A 82 2.57 -3.51 -1.53
C GLY A 82 3.10 -2.36 -0.69
N LEU A 83 2.37 -2.04 0.38
CA LEU A 83 2.75 -1.06 1.39
C LEU A 83 2.65 -1.70 2.78
N VAL A 84 3.65 -1.49 3.62
CA VAL A 84 3.64 -1.87 5.03
C VAL A 84 3.84 -0.61 5.87
N CYS A 85 2.83 -0.27 6.65
CA CYS A 85 2.82 0.89 7.52
C CYS A 85 3.07 0.45 8.97
N LEU A 86 4.13 0.97 9.59
CA LEU A 86 4.44 0.75 11.00
C LEU A 86 4.09 1.99 11.80
N ASN A 87 3.01 1.95 12.56
CA ASN A 87 2.49 3.09 13.31
C ASN A 87 2.42 2.80 14.81
N SER A 88 2.50 3.85 15.62
CA SER A 88 2.38 3.76 17.07
C SER A 88 1.90 5.07 17.67
N ASP A 89 1.16 4.97 18.78
CA ASP A 89 0.88 6.10 19.68
C ASP A 89 2.14 6.55 20.45
N LEU A 90 3.16 5.71 20.50
CA LEU A 90 4.44 5.94 21.18
C LEU A 90 5.54 6.29 20.18
N ALA A 91 6.68 6.76 20.71
CA ALA A 91 7.88 6.92 19.90
C ALA A 91 8.32 5.56 19.34
N LEU A 92 8.52 5.50 18.02
CA LEU A 92 8.91 4.28 17.32
C LEU A 92 10.44 4.10 17.41
N ASP A 93 10.93 3.66 18.57
CA ASP A 93 12.34 3.31 18.74
C ASP A 93 12.71 2.03 17.97
N LEU A 94 14.00 1.69 17.96
CA LEU A 94 14.51 0.55 17.19
C LEU A 94 13.85 -0.78 17.58
N ASP A 95 13.69 -1.01 18.88
CA ASP A 95 13.12 -2.26 19.40
C ASP A 95 11.66 -2.40 18.95
N LEU A 96 10.87 -1.33 19.09
CA LEU A 96 9.48 -1.32 18.63
C LEU A 96 9.38 -1.44 17.10
N GLN A 97 10.26 -0.78 16.33
CA GLN A 97 10.30 -0.96 14.88
C GLN A 97 10.55 -2.42 14.47
N LEU A 98 11.50 -3.09 15.12
CA LEU A 98 11.82 -4.50 14.86
C LEU A 98 10.66 -5.41 15.26
N GLU A 99 9.98 -5.12 16.36
CA GLU A 99 8.81 -5.87 16.83
C GLU A 99 7.63 -5.74 15.85
N LEU A 100 7.24 -4.52 15.47
CA LEU A 100 6.10 -4.34 14.56
C LEU A 100 6.40 -4.89 13.18
N PHE A 101 7.65 -4.78 12.71
CA PHE A 101 8.03 -5.35 11.44
C PHE A 101 8.07 -6.88 11.48
N GLN A 102 8.53 -7.49 12.59
CA GLN A 102 8.41 -8.94 12.81
C GLN A 102 6.97 -9.40 12.67
N ILE A 103 6.03 -8.72 13.35
CA ILE A 103 4.61 -9.04 13.30
C ILE A 103 4.08 -8.95 11.85
N ALA A 104 4.47 -7.91 11.11
CA ALA A 104 4.10 -7.78 9.71
C ALA A 104 4.61 -8.97 8.86
N LEU A 105 5.88 -9.37 9.02
CA LEU A 105 6.46 -10.50 8.31
C LEU A 105 5.76 -11.81 8.66
N ASP A 106 5.44 -12.03 9.94
CA ASP A 106 4.73 -13.23 10.41
C ASP A 106 3.32 -13.33 9.81
N ILE A 107 2.59 -12.21 9.73
CA ILE A 107 1.27 -12.13 9.08
C ILE A 107 1.39 -12.48 7.60
N ILE A 108 2.36 -11.89 6.90
CA ILE A 108 2.56 -12.11 5.46
C ILE A 108 2.88 -13.58 5.18
N GLN A 109 3.70 -14.21 6.02
CA GLN A 109 4.11 -15.60 5.85
C GLN A 109 3.01 -16.60 6.23
N SER A 110 2.25 -16.33 7.29
CA SER A 110 1.27 -17.29 7.83
C SER A 110 0.13 -17.59 6.85
N ASP A 111 -0.30 -16.58 6.09
CA ASP A 111 -1.44 -16.67 5.18
C ASP A 111 -1.04 -16.67 3.69
N ASP A 112 0.26 -16.80 3.38
CA ASP A 112 0.82 -16.59 2.02
C ASP A 112 0.25 -15.32 1.38
N LEU A 113 0.27 -14.24 2.17
CA LEU A 113 -0.52 -13.06 1.90
C LEU A 113 0.00 -12.32 0.67
N ASP A 114 -0.85 -12.14 -0.33
CA ASP A 114 -0.55 -11.31 -1.48
C ASP A 114 -0.71 -9.82 -1.14
N LEU A 115 0.39 -9.07 -1.17
CA LEU A 115 0.41 -7.62 -0.90
C LEU A 115 0.24 -6.75 -2.16
N VAL A 116 0.08 -7.34 -3.34
CA VAL A 116 -0.13 -6.56 -4.57
C VAL A 116 -1.37 -5.66 -4.42
N ASN A 117 -1.19 -4.36 -4.63
CA ASN A 117 -2.23 -3.34 -4.44
C ASN A 117 -2.89 -3.36 -3.06
N LYS A 118 -2.16 -3.77 -2.02
CA LYS A 118 -2.62 -3.74 -0.63
C LYS A 118 -1.67 -2.96 0.27
N ALA A 119 -2.24 -2.41 1.33
CA ALA A 119 -1.50 -1.91 2.47
C ALA A 119 -1.78 -2.79 3.70
N LEU A 120 -0.72 -3.25 4.34
CA LEU A 120 -0.75 -3.86 5.67
C LEU A 120 -0.32 -2.79 6.68
N GLU A 121 -1.21 -2.41 7.56
CA GLU A 121 -0.95 -1.44 8.62
C GLU A 121 -0.85 -2.16 9.96
N ILE A 122 0.29 -2.01 10.64
CA ILE A 122 0.48 -2.47 12.01
C ILE A 122 0.45 -1.26 12.92
N PHE A 123 -0.42 -1.27 13.93
CA PHE A 123 -0.59 -0.17 14.86
C PHE A 123 -0.36 -0.62 16.30
N HIS A 124 0.59 0.01 16.98
CA HIS A 124 0.83 -0.17 18.40
C HIS A 124 0.14 0.93 19.22
N GLY A 125 -0.86 0.56 20.02
CA GLY A 125 -1.59 1.45 20.89
C GLY A 125 -0.83 1.83 22.16
N ALA A 126 -1.19 2.96 22.77
CA ALA A 126 -0.59 3.41 24.05
C ALA A 126 -0.83 2.44 25.23
N ASP A 127 -1.79 1.52 25.10
CA ASP A 127 -2.09 0.46 26.06
C ASP A 127 -1.22 -0.80 25.88
N GLY A 128 -0.33 -0.82 24.88
CA GLY A 128 0.54 -1.94 24.55
C GLY A 128 -0.11 -2.99 23.65
N ASN A 129 -1.35 -2.77 23.20
CA ASN A 129 -1.99 -3.65 22.23
C ASN A 129 -1.49 -3.34 20.82
N VAL A 130 -1.21 -4.40 20.05
CA VAL A 130 -0.92 -4.30 18.62
C VAL A 130 -2.12 -4.81 17.84
N VAL A 131 -2.60 -3.99 16.91
CA VAL A 131 -3.65 -4.35 15.95
C VAL A 131 -3.11 -4.23 14.54
N TYR A 132 -3.75 -4.90 13.58
CA TYR A 132 -3.42 -4.75 12.17
C TYR A 132 -4.67 -4.61 11.31
N ASP A 133 -4.52 -3.88 10.21
CA ASP A 133 -5.52 -3.73 9.16
C ASP A 133 -4.88 -4.08 7.80
N LEU A 134 -5.64 -4.75 6.94
CA LEU A 134 -5.25 -5.05 5.57
C LEU A 134 -6.36 -4.55 4.63
N TYR A 135 -5.99 -3.75 3.64
CA TYR A 135 -6.95 -3.16 2.71
C TYR A 135 -6.32 -2.83 1.35
N ASP A 136 -7.17 -2.68 0.34
CA ASP A 136 -6.76 -2.36 -1.02
C ASP A 136 -6.38 -0.88 -1.17
N ILE A 137 -5.31 -0.62 -1.92
CA ILE A 137 -4.85 0.71 -2.31
C ILE A 137 -4.23 0.61 -3.72
N PRO A 138 -4.66 1.45 -4.68
CA PRO A 138 -5.87 2.27 -4.63
C PRO A 138 -7.13 1.40 -4.44
N VAL A 139 -8.18 1.95 -3.85
CA VAL A 139 -9.49 1.27 -3.82
C VAL A 139 -9.91 0.96 -5.25
N GLU A 140 -10.32 -0.28 -5.51
CA GLU A 140 -10.88 -0.66 -6.81
C GLU A 140 -12.04 0.29 -7.15
N VAL A 141 -11.82 1.16 -8.14
CA VAL A 141 -12.88 1.99 -8.69
C VAL A 141 -13.81 1.05 -9.46
N GLN A 142 -14.97 0.73 -8.90
CA GLN A 142 -16.04 0.09 -9.67
C GLN A 142 -16.45 1.03 -10.80
N THR A 143 -15.90 0.80 -12.00
CA THR A 143 -16.28 1.52 -13.20
C THR A 143 -17.68 1.08 -13.61
N HIS A 144 -18.71 1.80 -13.15
CA HIS A 144 -20.04 1.68 -13.72
C HIS A 144 -20.01 2.25 -15.15
N VAL A 145 -19.75 1.40 -16.14
CA VAL A 145 -20.03 1.74 -17.54
C VAL A 145 -21.54 1.73 -17.72
N SER A 146 -22.17 2.90 -17.61
CA SER A 146 -23.56 3.07 -18.02
C SER A 146 -23.62 3.04 -19.55
N ALA A 147 -24.02 1.89 -20.10
CA ALA A 147 -24.37 1.80 -21.50
C ALA A 147 -25.69 2.57 -21.73
N ALA A 148 -25.59 3.82 -22.17
CA ALA A 148 -26.74 4.54 -22.70
C ALA A 148 -27.21 3.84 -23.98
N ALA A 149 -28.38 3.22 -23.91
CA ALA A 149 -29.06 2.64 -25.07
C ALA A 149 -29.36 3.72 -26.12
N PRO A 150 -29.25 3.43 -27.43
CA PRO A 150 -29.60 4.40 -28.45
C PRO A 150 -31.11 4.62 -28.46
N ALA A 151 -31.53 5.87 -28.25
CA ALA A 151 -32.93 6.27 -28.40
C ALA A 151 -33.36 6.05 -29.85
N ALA A 152 -34.27 5.10 -30.07
CA ALA A 152 -34.89 4.82 -31.35
C ALA A 152 -35.67 6.04 -31.86
N GLY A 153 -35.48 6.34 -33.15
CA GLY A 153 -36.07 7.48 -33.84
C GLY A 153 -37.59 7.44 -33.90
N SER A 154 -38.18 8.63 -33.68
CA SER A 154 -39.58 8.91 -33.93
C SER A 154 -39.88 8.92 -35.43
N ALA A 155 -40.76 8.02 -35.87
CA ALA A 155 -41.47 8.12 -37.14
C ALA A 155 -42.98 7.99 -36.88
N ALA A 156 -43.70 9.09 -37.06
CA ALA A 156 -45.12 9.10 -37.43
C ALA A 156 -45.22 9.01 -38.98
N PRO A 157 -46.40 8.95 -39.64
CA PRO A 157 -47.79 8.90 -39.16
C PRO A 157 -48.67 7.84 -39.88
N ALA A 158 -49.96 7.71 -39.52
CA ALA A 158 -51.11 7.71 -40.45
C ALA A 158 -52.44 7.20 -39.81
N GLU A 159 -53.50 7.97 -40.07
CA GLU A 159 -54.91 7.61 -40.30
C GLU A 159 -55.70 6.76 -39.29
N VAL A 160 -56.90 7.25 -38.91
CA VAL A 160 -58.18 6.60 -39.20
C VAL A 160 -59.33 7.62 -39.08
N SER A 161 -60.12 7.68 -40.15
CA SER A 161 -61.43 8.33 -40.25
C SER A 161 -62.49 7.65 -39.38
N LYS A 162 -63.37 8.43 -38.76
CA LYS A 162 -64.82 8.21 -38.79
C LYS A 162 -65.59 9.46 -38.38
#